data_AF-A0AB33L3J2-F1
#
_entry.id   AF-A0AB33L3J2-F1
#
_cell.length_a   1.000
_cell.length_b   1.000
_cell.length_c   1.000
_cell.angle_alpha   90.00
_cell.angle_beta   90.00
_cell.angle_gamma   90.00
#
_symmetry.space_group_name_H-M   'P 1'
#
loop_
_entity.id
_entity.type
_entity.pdbx_description
1 polymer ?
#
loop_
_entity_poly.entity_id
_entity_poly.type
_entity_poly.pdbx_seq_one_letter_code
_entity_poly.pdbx_strand_id
1 'polypeptide(L)' 'MHQCLDWSERKHHIAGALGASLLKAMIKKDWLRKKPNSREIIITSFGRIELKNKLNLEV' A
#
# COMPACT_ATOMS: atom_id res chain seq x y z
N MET A 1 8.20 -20.92 -7.16
CA MET A 1 7.78 -19.96 -8.21
C MET A 1 6.28 -19.77 -8.06
N HIS A 2 5.84 -18.73 -7.33
CA HIS A 2 4.41 -18.44 -7.15
C HIS A 2 4.16 -17.06 -7.72
N GLN A 3 3.81 -17.02 -9.01
CA GLN A 3 3.38 -15.82 -9.69
C GLN A 3 1.99 -15.48 -9.15
N CYS A 4 1.91 -14.48 -8.26
CA CYS A 4 0.64 -13.86 -7.95
C CYS A 4 0.14 -13.19 -9.23
N LEU A 5 -0.90 -13.80 -9.80
CA LEU A 5 -1.64 -13.33 -10.96
C LEU A 5 -2.42 -12.06 -10.54
N ASP A 6 -1.85 -10.89 -10.77
CA ASP A 6 -2.55 -9.61 -10.51
C ASP A 6 -3.32 -9.20 -11.78
N TRP A 7 -4.56 -9.69 -11.91
CA TRP A 7 -5.42 -9.50 -13.09
C TRP A 7 -6.24 -8.21 -13.02
N SER A 8 -5.65 -7.04 -12.71
CA SER A 8 -6.41 -5.79 -12.92
C SER A 8 -5.63 -4.61 -13.47
N GLU A 9 -4.32 -4.51 -13.27
CA GLU A 9 -3.57 -3.37 -13.83
C GLU A 9 -2.19 -3.81 -14.31
N ARG A 10 -1.97 -3.77 -15.63
CA ARG A 10 -0.65 -3.91 -16.29
C ARG A 10 0.27 -2.70 -15.98
N LYS A 11 0.46 -2.37 -14.70
CA LYS A 11 1.42 -1.37 -14.22
C LYS A 11 2.54 -2.10 -13.48
N HIS A 12 3.71 -1.48 -13.34
CA HIS A 12 4.81 -2.07 -12.56
C HIS A 12 4.37 -2.19 -11.09
N HIS A 13 3.88 -3.37 -10.71
CA HIS A 13 3.61 -3.67 -9.31
C HIS A 13 4.96 -3.81 -8.59
N ILE A 14 5.14 -3.07 -7.50
CA ILE A 14 6.19 -3.39 -6.51
C ILE A 14 5.76 -4.69 -5.84
N ALA A 15 5.96 -5.80 -6.54
CA ALA A 15 5.67 -7.13 -6.06
C ALA A 15 6.83 -7.65 -5.18
N GLY A 16 6.54 -8.65 -4.36
CA GLY A 16 7.55 -9.33 -3.54
C GLY A 16 7.83 -8.67 -2.19
N ALA A 17 8.95 -9.04 -1.58
CA ALA A 17 9.30 -8.70 -0.19
C ALA A 17 9.34 -7.19 0.08
N LEU A 18 9.72 -6.39 -0.92
CA LEU A 18 9.78 -4.94 -0.82
C LEU A 18 8.39 -4.31 -0.65
N GLY A 19 7.42 -4.67 -1.50
CA GLY A 19 6.05 -4.17 -1.39
C GLY A 19 5.38 -4.59 -0.08
N ALA A 20 5.64 -5.82 0.37
CA ALA A 20 5.16 -6.30 1.66
C ALA A 20 5.79 -5.53 2.85
N SER A 21 7.08 -5.22 2.79
CA SER A 21 7.77 -4.43 3.81
C SER A 21 7.29 -2.97 3.82
N LEU A 22 7.08 -2.38 2.63
CA LEU A 22 6.56 -1.03 2.48
C LEU A 22 5.15 -0.90 3.07
N LEU A 23 4.25 -1.84 2.73
CA LEU A 23 2.91 -1.89 3.30
C LEU A 23 2.95 -2.02 4.83
N LYS A 24 3.80 -2.91 5.36
CA LYS A 24 3.98 -3.06 6.82
C LYS A 24 4.48 -1.76 7.46
N ALA A 25 5.43 -1.07 6.84
CA ALA A 25 5.96 0.18 7.33
C ALA A 25 4.90 1.29 7.35
N MET A 26 4.10 1.39 6.28
CA MET A 26 3.00 2.37 6.18
C MET A 26 1.90 2.10 7.21
N ILE A 27 1.56 0.84 7.46
CA ILE A 27 0.60 0.47 8.51
C ILE A 27 1.17 0.78 9.90
N LYS A 28 2.45 0.46 10.14
CA LYS A 28 3.12 0.76 11.42
C LYS A 28 3.20 2.26 11.71
N LYS A 29 3.29 3.09 10.67
CA LYS A 29 3.27 4.56 10.77
C LYS A 29 1.86 5.16 10.80
N ASP A 30 0.83 4.33 10.85
CA ASP A 30 -0.59 4.73 10.81
C ASP A 30 -0.97 5.51 9.53
N TRP A 31 -0.24 5.33 8.43
CA TRP A 31 -0.60 5.93 7.14
C TRP A 31 -1.75 5.16 6.48
N LEU A 32 -1.77 3.85 6.71
CA LEU A 32 -2.73 2.90 6.16
C LEU A 32 -3.31 2.06 7.28
N ARG A 33 -4.63 1.85 7.26
CA ARG A 33 -5.33 0.93 8.16
C ARG A 33 -6.03 -0.14 7.37
N LYS A 34 -5.92 -1.39 7.82
CA LYS A 34 -6.66 -2.50 7.21
C LYS A 34 -8.08 -2.53 7.76
N LYS A 35 -9.06 -2.67 6.88
CA LYS A 35 -10.43 -2.93 7.30
C LYS A 35 -10.54 -4.41 7.71
N PRO A 36 -11.08 -4.73 8.90
CA PRO A 36 -11.25 -6.13 9.31
C PRO A 36 -12.15 -6.85 8.28
N ASN A 37 -11.83 -8.10 7.99
CA ASN A 37 -12.51 -8.96 7.01
C ASN A 37 -12.57 -8.45 5.56
N SER A 38 -11.74 -7.48 5.17
CA SER A 38 -11.67 -7.02 3.79
C SER A 38 -10.23 -6.88 3.28
N ARG A 39 -10.07 -6.93 1.95
CA ARG A 39 -8.82 -6.57 1.26
C ARG A 39 -8.68 -5.05 1.10
N GLU A 40 -9.68 -4.29 1.53
CA GLU A 40 -9.66 -2.83 1.54
C GLU A 40 -8.63 -2.26 2.52
N ILE A 41 -7.93 -1.23 2.07
CA ILE A 41 -7.03 -0.41 2.89
C ILE A 41 -7.61 1.00 2.98
N ILE A 42 -7.68 1.52 4.18
CA ILE A 42 -8.14 2.87 4.48
C ILE A 42 -6.90 3.75 4.64
N ILE A 43 -6.81 4.82 3.86
CA ILE A 43 -5.76 5.83 3.98
C ILE A 43 -6.20 6.81 5.07
N THR A 44 -5.38 7.02 6.09
CA THR A 44 -5.67 7.99 7.15
C THR A 44 -5.40 9.41 6.66
N SER A 45 -5.97 10.42 7.32
CA SER A 45 -5.69 11.82 6.99
C SER A 45 -4.19 12.14 7.08
N PHE A 46 -3.50 11.56 8.06
CA PHE A 46 -2.05 11.66 8.21
C PHE A 46 -1.31 10.94 7.06
N GLY A 47 -1.79 9.75 6.69
CA GLY A 47 -1.26 8.99 5.55
C GLY A 47 -1.32 9.76 4.24
N ARG A 48 -2.40 10.51 3.96
CA ARG A 48 -2.50 11.33 2.74
C ARG A 48 -1.40 12.39 2.66
N ILE A 49 -1.14 13.08 3.78
CA ILE A 49 -0.12 14.13 3.86
C ILE A 49 1.27 13.51 3.65
N GLU A 50 1.57 12.42 4.33
CA GLU A 50 2.88 11.78 4.25
C GLU A 50 3.13 11.09 2.91
N LEU A 51 2.12 10.48 2.30
CA LEU A 51 2.21 9.90 0.95
C LEU A 51 2.50 10.99 -0.08
N LYS A 52 1.87 12.16 0.05
CA LYS A 52 2.18 13.33 -0.79
C LYS A 52 3.61 13.83 -0.56
N ASN A 53 4.02 14.01 0.70
CA ASN A 53 5.35 14.56 1.01
C ASN A 53 6.52 13.61 0.69
N LYS A 54 6.34 12.30 0.88
CA LYS A 54 7.44 11.32 0.80
C LYS A 54 7.49 10.58 -0.53
N LEU A 55 6.34 10.36 -1.15
CA LEU A 55 6.22 9.57 -2.37
C LEU A 55 5.64 10.38 -3.54
N ASN A 56 5.28 11.65 -3.30
CA ASN A 56 4.64 12.52 -4.29
C ASN A 56 3.39 11.87 -4.92
N LEU A 57 2.66 11.12 -4.10
CA LEU A 57 1.42 10.42 -4.49
C LEU A 57 0.21 11.24 -4.04
N GLU A 58 -0.73 11.44 -4.96
CA GLU A 58 -2.04 12.03 -4.67
C GLU A 58 -3.08 10.90 -4.60
N VAL A 59 -3.67 10.70 -3.41
CA VAL A 59 -4.52 9.55 -3.05
C VAL A 59 -5.77 9.95 -2.26
#